data_AF-G0TTM5-F1
#
_entry.id   AF-G0TTM5-F1
#
_cell.length_a   1.000
_cell.length_b   1.000
_cell.length_c   1.000
_cell.angle_alpha   90.00
_cell.angle_beta   90.00
_cell.angle_gamma   90.00
#
_symmetry.space_group_name_H-M   'P 1'
#
loop_
_entity.id
_entity.type
_entity.pdbx_description
1 polymer ?
#
loop_
_entity_poly.entity_id
_entity_poly.type
_entity_poly.pdbx_seq_one_letter_code
_entity_poly.pdbx_strand_id
1 'polypeptide(L)'
;MTNVQEMTATSSVPSALMDSGFTATEIAVQQCIDQLSDFVLENVPPDGKSLDDSNFEHSVLPCLRAYVQHRLRGHPHEKQLAIQIESKFSDFINQRDSKSLVELQSVFWWARKFLSTPVADLSKEYSLSCEAQQRAWRRSQGSSAWYIRGKTAFSSRRRRDPAHSMYLPCLWANGRIGVQPYNYRVVPPLPQDVVDAILSCVQREPQLSFLFPDGRILRLRLSNPMVLPYQIADSYRCGTCANYPSRVAFQSSTGTCAGGHSPDEGGVTLCFACAVYFVHEHFLKLQAALSPPEYRPLASNKACNMVVWSAAYEGNSVRLSVSLEPRNLYLCVWQVQEDSTRSDSFSAALHSVAKAAETWRERGTIVSLRSGKSAYDPVATCPICLETLDSLDGTGGGGMSRPVMKTTCQHWFHVHCIEGVRRSSGHGNACPLCRSRSYMPALYTNETFAVTLTLKNCSRSTRPPLVRVAVAALLDEKYVNPTSVVACQVVSLNYGEEFSKSEQTSSCTPM
;
A
#
# COMPACT_ATOMS: atom_id res chain seq x y z
N MET A 1 -5.67 24.22 62.32
CA MET A 1 -6.54 25.04 61.46
C MET A 1 -5.64 25.87 60.56
N THR A 2 -5.30 25.32 59.39
CA THR A 2 -4.42 25.96 58.40
C THR A 2 -5.07 25.74 57.05
N ASN A 3 -5.54 26.85 56.46
CA ASN A 3 -6.19 26.91 55.16
C ASN A 3 -5.17 26.62 54.07
N VAL A 4 -5.46 25.62 53.23
CA VAL A 4 -4.83 25.43 51.92
C VAL A 4 -5.69 26.18 50.92
N GLN A 5 -5.12 27.21 50.29
CA GLN A 5 -5.78 28.01 49.26
C GLN A 5 -5.37 27.45 47.90
N GLU A 6 -6.32 26.78 47.24
CA GLU A 6 -6.19 26.20 45.91
C GLU A 6 -6.32 27.32 44.86
N MET A 7 -5.25 27.59 44.09
CA MET A 7 -5.29 28.52 42.96
C MET A 7 -5.76 27.76 41.70
N THR A 8 -7.04 27.90 41.37
CA THR A 8 -7.59 27.52 40.07
C THR A 8 -7.54 28.72 39.12
N ALA A 9 -6.55 28.74 38.23
CA ALA A 9 -6.50 29.69 37.13
C ALA A 9 -7.39 29.19 35.98
N THR A 10 -8.61 29.72 35.87
CA THR A 10 -9.48 29.50 34.70
C THR A 10 -9.06 30.43 33.56
N SER A 11 -8.24 29.90 32.65
CA SER A 11 -7.97 30.54 31.35
C SER A 11 -9.19 30.35 30.44
N SER A 12 -9.91 31.44 30.14
CA SER A 12 -11.04 31.43 29.22
C SER A 12 -10.55 31.26 27.77
N VAL A 13 -10.97 30.19 27.10
CA VAL A 13 -10.68 29.96 25.68
C VAL A 13 -11.56 30.87 24.82
N PRO A 14 -11.00 31.63 23.84
CA PRO A 14 -11.80 32.48 22.96
C PRO A 14 -12.83 31.66 22.15
N SER A 15 -14.11 32.04 22.22
CA SER A 15 -15.23 31.31 21.59
C SER A 15 -15.08 31.15 20.06
N ALA A 16 -14.30 32.03 19.40
CA ALA A 16 -14.02 31.96 17.95
C ALA A 16 -13.17 30.75 17.51
N LEU A 17 -12.41 30.14 18.43
CA LEU A 17 -11.56 28.97 18.14
C LEU A 17 -12.33 27.64 18.25
N MET A 18 -13.51 27.62 18.86
CA MET A 18 -14.34 26.41 19.00
C MET A 18 -15.15 26.11 17.73
N ASP A 19 -15.52 27.13 16.94
CA ASP A 19 -16.31 26.97 15.71
C ASP A 19 -15.51 26.49 14.48
N SER A 20 -14.19 26.34 14.61
CA SER A 20 -13.28 26.03 13.49
C SER A 20 -12.86 24.56 13.40
N GLY A 21 -13.46 23.68 14.20
CA GLY A 21 -13.19 22.23 14.16
C GLY A 21 -11.82 21.83 14.70
N PHE A 22 -11.16 22.69 15.49
CA PHE A 22 -9.87 22.38 16.08
C PHE A 22 -10.00 21.42 17.26
N THR A 23 -9.06 20.49 17.36
CA THR A 23 -8.88 19.70 18.58
C THR A 23 -8.34 20.58 19.71
N ALA A 24 -8.64 20.26 20.97
CA ALA A 24 -8.11 20.99 22.13
C ALA A 24 -6.57 21.12 22.09
N THR A 25 -5.89 20.08 21.60
CA THR A 25 -4.43 20.07 21.37
C THR A 25 -3.97 21.09 20.33
N GLU A 26 -4.74 21.29 19.25
CA GLU A 26 -4.40 22.27 18.21
C GLU A 26 -4.63 23.70 18.67
N ILE A 27 -5.66 23.94 19.49
CA ILE A 27 -5.91 25.24 20.11
C ILE A 27 -4.75 25.60 21.05
N ALA A 28 -4.33 24.66 21.91
CA ALA A 28 -3.20 24.86 22.81
C ALA A 28 -1.88 25.14 22.07
N VAL A 29 -1.61 24.41 20.98
CA VAL A 29 -0.42 24.62 20.14
C VAL A 29 -0.45 25.97 19.44
N GLN A 30 -1.59 26.38 18.91
CA GLN A 30 -1.70 27.71 18.28
C GLN A 30 -1.48 28.82 19.29
N GLN A 31 -2.09 28.72 20.48
CA GLN A 31 -1.87 29.68 21.58
C GLN A 31 -0.40 29.75 21.98
N CYS A 32 0.31 28.61 22.01
CA CYS A 32 1.75 28.59 22.28
C CYS A 32 2.56 29.30 21.18
N ILE A 33 2.18 29.15 19.90
CA ILE A 33 2.84 29.83 18.77
C ILE A 33 2.57 31.33 18.80
N ASP A 34 1.35 31.74 19.13
CA ASP A 34 0.97 33.16 19.25
C ASP A 34 1.75 33.81 20.40
N GLN A 35 1.81 33.15 21.57
CA GLN A 35 2.62 33.60 22.70
C GLN A 35 4.12 33.70 22.37
N LEU A 36 4.66 32.74 21.60
CA LEU A 36 6.04 32.80 21.09
C LEU A 36 6.26 33.99 20.15
N SER A 37 5.26 34.34 19.35
CA SER A 37 5.34 35.42 18.38
C SER A 37 5.30 36.78 19.07
N ASP A 38 4.40 36.95 20.02
CA ASP A 38 4.30 38.14 20.86
C ASP A 38 5.59 38.32 21.68
N PHE A 39 6.12 37.22 22.25
CA PHE A 39 7.39 37.25 22.98
C PHE A 39 8.56 37.75 22.12
N VAL A 40 8.71 37.28 20.89
CA VAL A 40 9.81 37.70 19.99
C VAL A 40 9.62 39.12 19.48
N LEU A 41 8.38 39.57 19.29
CA LEU A 41 8.07 40.92 18.81
C LEU A 41 8.18 41.98 19.92
N GLU A 42 7.83 41.65 21.16
CA GLU A 42 7.83 42.58 22.29
C GLU A 42 9.16 42.61 23.05
N ASN A 43 9.96 41.54 23.03
CA ASN A 43 11.21 41.43 23.78
C ASN A 43 12.48 41.70 22.95
N VAL A 44 12.48 42.74 22.12
CA VAL A 44 13.72 43.44 21.78
C VAL A 44 13.82 44.67 22.71
N PRO A 45 14.17 44.52 23.99
CA PRO A 45 14.37 45.68 24.83
C PRO A 45 15.59 46.46 24.31
N PRO A 46 15.51 47.78 24.12
CA PRO A 46 16.68 48.58 23.76
C PRO A 46 17.81 48.52 24.81
N ASP A 47 17.50 48.06 26.05
CA ASP A 47 18.38 48.15 27.22
C ASP A 47 18.80 46.80 27.85
N GLY A 48 18.66 45.67 27.15
CA GLY A 48 19.40 44.43 27.49
C GLY A 48 19.15 43.77 28.86
N LYS A 49 18.01 44.01 29.52
CA LYS A 49 17.66 43.30 30.76
C LYS A 49 17.05 41.92 30.43
N SER A 50 17.67 40.84 30.92
CA SER A 50 17.15 39.47 30.78
C SER A 50 15.91 39.29 31.64
N LEU A 51 14.78 38.95 31.02
CA LEU A 51 13.67 38.32 31.73
C LEU A 51 14.11 36.95 32.27
N ASP A 52 13.50 36.52 33.37
CA ASP A 52 13.72 35.19 33.95
C ASP A 52 13.06 34.14 33.03
N ASP A 53 13.74 33.85 31.92
CA ASP A 53 13.32 33.07 30.74
C ASP A 53 13.12 31.57 31.01
N SER A 54 13.52 31.10 32.19
CA SER A 54 13.63 29.67 32.49
C SER A 54 12.28 28.93 32.50
N ASN A 55 11.20 29.57 32.96
CA ASN A 55 9.89 28.90 33.07
C ASN A 55 9.16 28.72 31.71
N PHE A 56 9.40 29.60 30.74
CA PHE A 56 8.75 29.52 29.43
C PHE A 56 9.39 28.42 28.56
N GLU A 57 10.72 28.33 28.57
CA GLU A 57 11.47 27.33 27.80
C GLU A 57 11.19 25.90 28.27
N HIS A 58 10.97 25.70 29.58
CA HIS A 58 10.75 24.36 30.14
C HIS A 58 9.34 23.79 29.91
N SER A 59 8.35 24.61 29.58
CA SER A 59 6.95 24.16 29.48
C SER A 59 6.39 24.13 28.05
N VAL A 60 6.73 25.12 27.21
CA VAL A 60 6.10 25.30 25.89
C VAL A 60 6.83 24.53 24.79
N LEU A 61 8.16 24.60 24.76
CA LEU A 61 8.99 23.95 23.74
C LEU A 61 8.83 22.42 23.70
N PRO A 62 8.80 21.69 24.84
CA PRO A 62 8.57 20.25 24.83
C PRO A 62 7.18 19.86 24.29
N CYS A 63 6.13 20.64 24.60
CA CYS A 63 4.78 20.40 24.12
C CYS A 63 4.69 20.58 22.60
N LEU A 64 5.28 21.65 22.09
CA LEU A 64 5.35 21.92 20.66
C LEU A 64 6.19 20.89 19.90
N ARG A 65 7.34 20.49 20.45
CA ARG A 65 8.19 19.41 19.93
C ARG A 65 7.39 18.10 19.88
N ALA A 66 6.73 17.72 20.97
CA ALA A 66 5.92 16.51 21.04
C ALA A 66 4.76 16.53 20.05
N TYR A 67 4.10 17.68 19.86
CA TYR A 67 3.06 17.86 18.86
C TYR A 67 3.57 17.63 17.44
N VAL A 68 4.68 18.27 17.06
CA VAL A 68 5.25 18.12 15.72
C VAL A 68 5.75 16.70 15.49
N GLN A 69 6.45 16.11 16.46
CA GLN A 69 6.89 14.72 16.39
C GLN A 69 5.70 13.76 16.28
N HIS A 70 4.62 13.99 17.03
CA HIS A 70 3.40 13.20 16.91
C HIS A 70 2.75 13.33 15.53
N ARG A 71 2.70 14.55 14.98
CA ARG A 71 2.20 14.82 13.62
C ARG A 71 3.11 14.19 12.55
N LEU A 72 4.42 14.11 12.79
CA LEU A 72 5.37 13.45 11.90
C LEU A 72 5.33 11.92 11.93
N ARG A 73 4.66 11.31 12.92
CA ARG A 73 4.66 9.84 13.05
C ARG A 73 4.11 9.18 11.78
N GLY A 74 4.90 8.27 11.22
CA GLY A 74 4.56 7.57 9.99
C GLY A 74 4.94 8.30 8.70
N HIS A 75 5.56 9.49 8.80
CA HIS A 75 6.15 10.16 7.66
C HIS A 75 7.42 9.40 7.17
N PRO A 76 7.66 9.21 5.85
CA PRO A 76 8.81 8.42 5.36
C PRO A 76 10.17 8.94 5.82
N HIS A 77 10.27 10.26 5.94
CA HIS A 77 11.43 10.98 6.45
C HIS A 77 11.25 11.41 7.91
N GLU A 78 10.39 10.76 8.71
CA GLU A 78 10.13 11.13 10.11
C GLU A 78 11.43 11.42 10.87
N LYS A 79 12.46 10.59 10.73
CA LYS A 79 13.77 10.82 11.37
C LYS A 79 14.48 12.06 10.86
N GLN A 80 14.53 12.27 9.54
CA GLN A 80 15.23 13.41 8.94
C GLN A 80 14.48 14.71 9.19
N LEU A 81 13.16 14.70 9.10
CA LEU A 81 12.30 15.83 9.46
C LEU A 81 12.38 16.09 10.95
N ALA A 82 12.36 15.08 11.81
CA ALA A 82 12.59 15.26 13.24
C ALA A 82 13.95 15.93 13.47
N ILE A 83 15.03 15.47 12.86
CA ILE A 83 16.36 16.11 12.99
C ILE A 83 16.34 17.56 12.49
N GLN A 84 15.71 17.85 11.35
CA GLN A 84 15.61 19.22 10.84
C GLN A 84 14.79 20.11 11.75
N ILE A 85 13.69 19.59 12.27
CA ILE A 85 12.81 20.28 13.20
C ILE A 85 13.57 20.54 14.49
N GLU A 86 14.25 19.54 15.05
CA GLU A 86 15.14 19.69 16.21
C GLU A 86 16.23 20.73 15.96
N SER A 87 16.84 20.74 14.78
CA SER A 87 17.81 21.77 14.39
C SER A 87 17.16 23.14 14.35
N LYS A 88 15.96 23.30 13.78
CA LYS A 88 15.26 24.59 13.71
C LYS A 88 14.77 25.08 15.06
N PHE A 89 14.32 24.19 15.92
CA PHE A 89 14.04 24.51 17.32
C PHE A 89 15.31 24.95 18.04
N SER A 90 16.43 24.27 17.82
CA SER A 90 17.72 24.63 18.43
C SER A 90 18.23 25.98 17.90
N ASP A 91 18.13 26.23 16.60
CA ASP A 91 18.48 27.50 15.97
C ASP A 91 17.64 28.63 16.55
N PHE A 92 16.33 28.43 16.70
CA PHE A 92 15.42 29.40 17.31
C PHE A 92 15.76 29.67 18.79
N ILE A 93 15.99 28.63 19.59
CA ILE A 93 16.38 28.77 21.02
C ILE A 93 17.67 29.58 21.14
N ASN A 94 18.65 29.32 20.26
CA ASN A 94 19.96 29.94 20.33
C ASN A 94 19.99 31.38 19.77
N GLN A 95 19.30 31.64 18.66
CA GLN A 95 19.38 32.91 17.93
C GLN A 95 18.29 33.89 18.35
N ARG A 96 17.12 33.38 18.76
CA ARG A 96 15.93 34.15 19.15
C ARG A 96 15.55 35.26 18.16
N ASP A 97 15.82 35.06 16.88
CA ASP A 97 15.54 36.04 15.84
C ASP A 97 14.22 35.76 15.11
N SER A 98 13.69 36.82 14.50
CA SER A 98 12.42 36.76 13.75
C SER A 98 12.49 35.80 12.55
N LYS A 99 13.69 35.61 11.99
CA LYS A 99 13.92 34.68 10.88
C LYS A 99 13.72 33.23 11.31
N SER A 100 14.35 32.82 12.40
CA SER A 100 14.25 31.47 12.97
C SER A 100 12.82 31.19 13.45
N LEU A 101 12.13 32.21 13.99
CA LEU A 101 10.71 32.10 14.34
C LEU A 101 9.84 31.82 13.12
N VAL A 102 10.01 32.56 12.01
CA VAL A 102 9.25 32.36 10.77
C VAL A 102 9.51 30.97 10.17
N GLU A 103 10.77 30.51 10.21
CA GLU A 103 11.12 29.15 9.78
C GLU A 103 10.44 28.10 10.65
N LEU A 104 10.42 28.28 11.98
CA LEU A 104 9.76 27.38 12.92
C LEU A 104 8.22 27.40 12.77
N GLN A 105 7.61 28.57 12.58
CA GLN A 105 6.19 28.71 12.26
C GLN A 105 5.84 27.99 10.95
N SER A 106 6.70 28.05 9.94
CA SER A 106 6.49 27.32 8.67
C SER A 106 6.48 25.80 8.87
N VAL A 107 7.33 25.30 9.76
CA VAL A 107 7.37 23.88 10.17
C VAL A 107 6.09 23.49 10.89
N PHE A 108 5.62 24.29 11.85
CA PHE A 108 4.36 24.00 12.56
C PHE A 108 3.16 24.06 11.65
N TRP A 109 3.09 25.07 10.79
CA TRP A 109 2.00 25.22 9.84
C TRP A 109 1.95 24.02 8.89
N TRP A 110 3.12 23.55 8.45
CA TRP A 110 3.25 22.34 7.67
C TRP A 110 2.80 21.08 8.47
N ALA A 111 3.31 20.88 9.69
CA ALA A 111 2.95 19.75 10.55
C ALA A 111 1.47 19.75 10.96
N ARG A 112 0.87 20.92 11.15
CA ARG A 112 -0.56 21.11 11.44
C ARG A 112 -1.41 20.68 10.24
N LYS A 113 -1.04 21.10 9.03
CA LYS A 113 -1.77 20.71 7.81
C LYS A 113 -1.61 19.24 7.46
N PHE A 114 -0.54 18.59 7.92
CA PHE A 114 -0.20 17.19 7.62
C PHE A 114 -1.30 16.19 7.97
N LEU A 115 -1.95 16.34 9.13
CA LEU A 115 -3.01 15.42 9.55
C LEU A 115 -4.42 15.99 9.43
N SER A 116 -4.60 17.29 9.19
CA SER A 116 -5.91 17.96 9.31
C SER A 116 -6.53 18.44 7.99
N THR A 117 -5.80 18.47 6.87
CA THR A 117 -6.39 18.94 5.61
C THR A 117 -6.95 17.74 4.83
N PRO A 118 -8.27 17.48 4.83
CA PRO A 118 -8.84 16.54 3.87
C PRO A 118 -8.51 17.02 2.46
N VAL A 119 -8.23 16.09 1.55
CA VAL A 119 -8.02 16.42 0.15
C VAL A 119 -9.35 16.90 -0.40
N ALA A 120 -9.54 18.22 -0.44
CA ALA A 120 -10.83 18.79 -0.78
C ALA A 120 -11.26 18.45 -2.22
N ASP A 121 -10.31 18.14 -3.10
CA ASP A 121 -10.59 17.78 -4.49
C ASP A 121 -9.47 16.89 -5.09
N LEU A 122 -9.66 15.56 -5.02
CA LEU A 122 -8.73 14.59 -5.61
C LEU A 122 -8.64 14.71 -7.14
N SER A 123 -9.71 15.16 -7.80
CA SER A 123 -9.80 15.29 -9.26
C SER A 123 -8.94 16.45 -9.77
N LYS A 124 -9.00 17.59 -9.06
CA LYS A 124 -8.09 18.71 -9.29
C LYS A 124 -6.63 18.30 -9.11
N GLU A 125 -6.31 17.52 -8.09
CA GLU A 125 -4.94 17.03 -7.87
C GLU A 125 -4.46 16.07 -8.97
N TYR A 126 -5.35 15.21 -9.47
CA TYR A 126 -5.06 14.39 -10.64
C TYR A 126 -4.73 15.27 -11.86
N SER A 127 -5.55 16.28 -12.14
CA SER A 127 -5.36 17.18 -13.28
C SER A 127 -4.02 17.93 -13.19
N LEU A 128 -3.71 18.50 -12.02
CA LEU A 128 -2.42 19.15 -11.75
C LEU A 128 -1.24 18.18 -11.91
N SER A 129 -1.40 16.92 -11.47
CA SER A 129 -0.38 15.88 -11.63
C SER A 129 -0.13 15.55 -13.11
N CYS A 130 -1.17 15.48 -13.94
CA CYS A 130 -1.06 15.23 -15.37
C CYS A 130 -0.34 16.39 -16.09
N GLU A 131 -0.73 17.63 -15.80
CA GLU A 131 -0.07 18.81 -16.35
C GLU A 131 1.40 18.89 -15.96
N ALA A 132 1.71 18.59 -14.70
CA ALA A 132 3.09 18.57 -14.22
C ALA A 132 3.94 17.54 -14.96
N GLN A 133 3.41 16.34 -15.21
CA GLN A 133 4.10 15.30 -15.99
C GLN A 133 4.37 15.76 -17.42
N GLN A 134 3.36 16.32 -18.09
CA GLN A 134 3.50 16.83 -19.45
C GLN A 134 4.50 17.98 -19.53
N ARG A 135 4.53 18.87 -18.53
CA ARG A 135 5.47 19.99 -18.46
C ARG A 135 6.91 19.51 -18.24
N ALA A 136 7.11 18.57 -17.31
CA ALA A 136 8.42 17.96 -17.07
C ALA A 136 8.93 17.20 -18.31
N TRP A 137 8.06 16.45 -18.96
CA TRP A 137 8.37 15.75 -20.20
C TRP A 137 8.75 16.73 -21.33
N ARG A 138 7.97 17.80 -21.56
CA ARG A 138 8.30 18.84 -22.57
C ARG A 138 9.66 19.50 -22.29
N ARG A 139 9.97 19.81 -21.02
CA ARG A 139 11.29 20.35 -20.63
C ARG A 139 12.43 19.39 -20.94
N SER A 140 12.20 18.08 -20.77
CA SER A 140 13.20 17.05 -21.09
C SER A 140 13.44 16.86 -22.59
N GLN A 141 12.44 17.18 -23.43
CA GLN A 141 12.58 17.14 -24.88
C GLN A 141 13.26 18.41 -25.43
N GLY A 142 12.96 19.57 -24.84
CA GLY A 142 13.50 20.87 -25.28
C GLY A 142 14.90 21.20 -24.74
N SER A 143 15.29 20.63 -23.59
CA SER A 143 16.68 20.67 -23.12
C SER A 143 17.51 19.71 -23.97
N SER A 144 17.93 20.21 -25.12
CA SER A 144 18.92 19.60 -25.98
C SER A 144 20.06 18.97 -25.16
N ALA A 145 20.51 17.79 -25.60
CA ALA A 145 21.48 16.89 -24.97
C ALA A 145 22.92 17.45 -24.77
N TRP A 146 23.06 18.75 -24.50
CA TRP A 146 24.33 19.47 -24.47
C TRP A 146 24.97 19.55 -23.08
N TYR A 147 24.20 19.47 -21.98
CA TYR A 147 24.77 19.64 -20.63
C TYR A 147 25.07 18.33 -19.87
N ILE A 148 24.58 17.16 -20.30
CA ILE A 148 25.01 15.86 -19.76
C ILE A 148 26.11 15.27 -20.67
N ARG A 149 27.11 16.09 -21.00
CA ARG A 149 28.31 15.68 -21.73
C ARG A 149 29.54 15.83 -20.84
N GLY A 150 29.44 15.35 -19.61
CA GLY A 150 30.60 15.08 -18.77
C GLY A 150 31.38 13.89 -19.33
N LYS A 151 32.42 14.18 -20.12
CA LYS A 151 33.65 13.40 -20.38
C LYS A 151 33.66 11.86 -20.15
N THR A 152 32.67 11.10 -20.59
CA THR A 152 32.88 9.67 -20.87
C THR A 152 32.70 9.44 -22.36
N ALA A 153 33.82 9.49 -23.07
CA ALA A 153 33.91 9.12 -24.47
C ALA A 153 33.67 7.61 -24.59
N PHE A 154 32.44 7.19 -24.88
CA PHE A 154 32.18 5.88 -25.46
C PHE A 154 31.24 6.02 -26.66
N SER A 155 31.81 5.67 -27.81
CA SER A 155 31.22 5.71 -29.14
C SER A 155 30.26 4.54 -29.34
N SER A 156 28.96 4.78 -29.18
CA SER A 156 27.95 4.05 -29.96
C SER A 156 26.66 4.89 -30.04
N ARG A 157 26.55 5.72 -31.08
CA ARG A 157 25.30 6.37 -31.48
C ARG A 157 24.33 5.31 -32.00
N ARG A 158 23.65 4.58 -31.12
CA ARG A 158 22.37 3.95 -31.50
C ARG A 158 21.33 5.06 -31.53
N ARG A 159 20.79 5.37 -32.73
CA ARG A 159 19.55 6.16 -32.85
C ARG A 159 18.52 5.48 -31.94
N ARG A 160 18.06 6.17 -30.91
CA ARG A 160 16.93 5.70 -30.10
C ARG A 160 15.71 5.73 -31.00
N ASP A 161 15.23 4.56 -31.38
CA ASP A 161 13.97 4.41 -32.08
C ASP A 161 12.86 4.95 -31.17
N PRO A 162 12.06 5.94 -31.57
CA PRO A 162 11.06 6.58 -30.73
C PRO A 162 9.80 5.70 -30.53
N ALA A 163 9.94 4.38 -30.62
CA ALA A 163 8.83 3.45 -30.47
C ALA A 163 8.12 3.64 -29.12
N HIS A 164 6.80 3.82 -29.20
CA HIS A 164 5.88 4.30 -28.16
C HIS A 164 5.93 3.63 -26.78
N SER A 165 6.63 2.50 -26.59
CA SER A 165 6.62 1.75 -25.32
C SER A 165 7.55 2.30 -24.23
N MET A 166 8.45 3.23 -24.54
CA MET A 166 9.42 3.76 -23.55
C MET A 166 8.85 4.78 -22.55
N TYR A 167 7.57 5.18 -22.64
CA TYR A 167 7.09 6.41 -21.99
C TYR A 167 5.94 6.24 -20.99
N LEU A 168 5.47 5.02 -20.74
CA LEU A 168 4.42 4.76 -19.74
C LEU A 168 5.00 4.62 -18.34
N PRO A 169 4.35 5.12 -17.28
CA PRO A 169 4.81 4.96 -15.91
C PRO A 169 5.15 3.51 -15.58
N CYS A 170 6.24 3.29 -14.86
CA CYS A 170 6.67 1.94 -14.52
C CYS A 170 7.19 1.89 -13.08
N LEU A 171 6.64 0.97 -12.30
CA LEU A 171 7.06 0.73 -10.92
C LEU A 171 8.37 -0.05 -10.81
N TRP A 172 8.80 -0.72 -11.89
CA TRP A 172 9.97 -1.59 -11.87
C TRP A 172 10.79 -1.47 -13.15
N ALA A 173 11.98 -0.89 -13.07
CA ALA A 173 12.88 -0.75 -14.22
C ALA A 173 14.28 -1.24 -13.86
N ASN A 174 14.88 -2.06 -14.74
CA ASN A 174 16.26 -2.55 -14.61
C ASN A 174 16.57 -3.20 -13.24
N GLY A 175 15.62 -4.00 -12.72
CA GLY A 175 15.80 -4.70 -11.44
C GLY A 175 15.68 -3.82 -10.19
N ARG A 176 15.22 -2.56 -10.33
CA ARG A 176 15.00 -1.64 -9.21
C ARG A 176 13.60 -1.06 -9.24
N ILE A 177 13.15 -0.64 -8.06
CA ILE A 177 11.89 0.08 -7.92
C ILE A 177 12.04 1.48 -8.49
N GLY A 178 11.11 1.84 -9.35
CA GLY A 178 11.02 3.13 -9.99
C GLY A 178 11.94 3.31 -11.21
N VAL A 179 11.94 4.53 -11.72
CA VAL A 179 12.62 4.92 -12.95
C VAL A 179 13.89 5.70 -12.62
N GLN A 180 14.93 5.61 -13.46
CA GLN A 180 16.14 6.44 -13.30
C GLN A 180 15.81 7.94 -13.38
N PRO A 181 16.53 8.81 -12.63
CA PRO A 181 16.38 10.26 -12.70
C PRO A 181 16.35 10.78 -14.13
N TYR A 182 15.53 11.81 -14.36
CA TYR A 182 15.39 12.50 -15.66
C TYR A 182 14.80 11.68 -16.82
N ASN A 183 14.42 10.42 -16.58
CA ASN A 183 13.65 9.63 -17.54
C ASN A 183 12.15 9.82 -17.27
N TYR A 184 11.66 11.02 -17.61
CA TYR A 184 10.27 11.43 -17.38
C TYR A 184 9.28 10.60 -18.20
N ARG A 185 8.23 10.15 -17.53
CA ARG A 185 7.13 9.37 -18.13
C ARG A 185 5.83 10.12 -17.97
N VAL A 186 4.89 9.91 -18.90
CA VAL A 186 3.61 10.63 -18.93
C VAL A 186 2.48 9.62 -18.95
N VAL A 187 1.53 9.80 -18.05
CA VAL A 187 0.29 9.04 -18.02
C VAL A 187 -0.59 9.47 -19.22
N PRO A 188 -1.17 8.54 -19.99
CA PRO A 188 -2.18 8.88 -20.99
C PRO A 188 -3.37 9.58 -20.34
N PRO A 189 -3.95 10.62 -20.97
CA PRO A 189 -5.16 11.25 -20.44
C PRO A 189 -6.30 10.23 -20.37
N LEU A 190 -6.98 10.19 -19.23
CA LEU A 190 -8.16 9.36 -19.00
C LEU A 190 -9.42 10.24 -18.97
N PRO A 191 -10.58 9.73 -19.42
CA PRO A 191 -11.87 10.40 -19.27
C PRO A 191 -12.17 10.75 -17.80
N GLN A 192 -12.85 11.87 -17.57
CA GLN A 192 -13.08 12.40 -16.22
C GLN A 192 -13.94 11.46 -15.36
N ASP A 193 -14.95 10.84 -15.95
CA ASP A 193 -15.82 9.85 -15.29
C ASP A 193 -15.05 8.60 -14.82
N VAL A 194 -14.05 8.17 -15.61
CA VAL A 194 -13.14 7.07 -15.24
C VAL A 194 -12.25 7.48 -14.06
N VAL A 195 -11.71 8.70 -14.11
CA VAL A 195 -10.86 9.25 -13.04
C VAL A 195 -11.65 9.34 -11.73
N ASP A 196 -12.85 9.90 -11.76
CA ASP A 196 -13.69 10.09 -10.57
C ASP A 196 -14.08 8.76 -9.94
N ALA A 197 -14.43 7.76 -10.76
CA ALA A 197 -14.71 6.41 -10.28
C ALA A 197 -13.51 5.76 -9.58
N ILE A 198 -12.31 5.90 -10.16
CA ILE A 198 -11.07 5.36 -9.56
C ILE A 198 -10.72 6.09 -8.27
N LEU A 199 -10.81 7.42 -8.25
CA LEU A 199 -10.52 8.22 -7.07
C LEU A 199 -11.50 7.91 -5.93
N SER A 200 -12.78 7.74 -6.23
CA SER A 200 -13.79 7.27 -5.26
C SER A 200 -13.46 5.87 -4.72
N CYS A 201 -12.98 4.96 -5.57
CA CYS A 201 -12.51 3.64 -5.13
C CYS A 201 -11.30 3.73 -4.19
N VAL A 202 -10.30 4.51 -4.58
CA VAL A 202 -9.06 4.74 -3.82
C VAL A 202 -9.33 5.45 -2.49
N GLN A 203 -10.28 6.37 -2.45
CA GLN A 203 -10.59 7.12 -1.23
C GLN A 203 -11.25 6.23 -0.18
N ARG A 204 -12.11 5.30 -0.60
CA ARG A 204 -12.71 4.30 0.30
C ARG A 204 -11.68 3.29 0.79
N GLU A 205 -10.77 2.90 -0.10
CA GLU A 205 -9.74 1.90 0.16
C GLU A 205 -8.34 2.49 -0.11
N PRO A 206 -7.76 3.22 0.86
CA PRO A 206 -6.57 4.05 0.67
C PRO A 206 -5.26 3.25 0.60
N GLN A 207 -5.26 2.12 -0.09
CA GLN A 207 -4.11 1.24 -0.26
C GLN A 207 -4.01 0.72 -1.69
N LEU A 208 -2.86 0.88 -2.33
CA LEU A 208 -2.48 0.19 -3.56
C LEU A 208 -1.44 -0.87 -3.24
N SER A 209 -1.50 -2.00 -3.93
CA SER A 209 -0.55 -3.10 -3.73
C SER A 209 0.04 -3.53 -5.06
N PHE A 210 1.32 -3.86 -5.08
CA PHE A 210 2.01 -4.32 -6.29
C PHE A 210 2.93 -5.49 -5.96
N LEU A 211 2.96 -6.50 -6.83
CA LEU A 211 3.97 -7.57 -6.78
C LEU A 211 5.12 -7.21 -7.71
N PHE A 212 6.34 -7.32 -7.21
CA PHE A 212 7.55 -7.16 -8.00
C PHE A 212 8.06 -8.49 -8.58
N PRO A 213 8.88 -8.45 -9.66
CA PRO A 213 9.50 -9.64 -10.24
C PRO A 213 10.31 -10.49 -9.27
N ASP A 214 10.80 -9.90 -8.17
CA ASP A 214 11.52 -10.60 -7.11
C ASP A 214 10.59 -11.15 -6.00
N GLY A 215 9.26 -11.11 -6.19
CA GLY A 215 8.29 -11.65 -5.23
C GLY A 215 7.98 -10.72 -4.06
N ARG A 216 8.61 -9.54 -3.97
CA ARG A 216 8.27 -8.55 -2.93
C ARG A 216 6.94 -7.89 -3.24
N ILE A 217 6.18 -7.62 -2.16
CA ILE A 217 4.90 -6.91 -2.23
C ILE A 217 5.13 -5.47 -1.75
N LEU A 218 4.95 -4.50 -2.64
CA LEU A 218 4.92 -3.09 -2.30
C LEU A 218 3.50 -2.68 -1.95
N ARG A 219 3.31 -2.19 -0.73
CA ARG A 219 2.06 -1.57 -0.28
C ARG A 219 2.26 -0.07 -0.21
N LEU A 220 1.45 0.67 -0.96
CA LEU A 220 1.41 2.12 -0.93
C LEU A 220 0.09 2.55 -0.30
N ARG A 221 0.13 3.40 0.73
CA ARG A 221 -1.07 4.00 1.30
C ARG A 221 -1.27 5.41 0.78
N LEU A 222 -2.52 5.81 0.60
CA LEU A 222 -2.88 7.17 0.26
C LEU A 222 -2.37 8.05 1.41
N SER A 223 -1.30 8.79 1.14
CA SER A 223 -0.75 9.80 2.04
C SER A 223 -1.51 11.09 1.78
N ASN A 224 -1.77 11.90 2.81
CA ASN A 224 -2.39 13.20 2.61
C ASN A 224 -1.54 14.02 1.60
N PRO A 225 -2.06 14.34 0.39
CA PRO A 225 -1.37 15.15 -0.61
C PRO A 225 -1.26 16.58 -0.11
N MET A 226 -0.27 16.80 0.73
CA MET A 226 0.19 18.14 1.06
C MET A 226 1.03 18.69 -0.08
N VAL A 227 0.93 20.01 -0.26
CA VAL A 227 1.96 20.75 -0.99
C VAL A 227 3.27 20.59 -0.23
N LEU A 228 4.26 20.05 -0.92
CA LEU A 228 5.61 19.94 -0.37
C LEU A 228 6.20 21.36 -0.29
N PRO A 229 6.82 21.74 0.84
CA PRO A 229 7.64 22.95 0.92
C PRO A 229 8.65 22.95 -0.22
N TYR A 230 8.87 24.11 -0.85
CA TYR A 230 9.75 24.22 -2.02
C TYR A 230 11.17 23.69 -1.73
N GLN A 231 11.62 23.81 -0.47
CA GLN A 231 12.93 23.33 -0.01
C GLN A 231 13.08 21.80 -0.09
N ILE A 232 11.97 21.07 -0.04
CA ILE A 232 11.96 19.61 -0.09
C ILE A 232 11.21 19.06 -1.30
N ALA A 233 10.57 19.89 -2.12
CA ALA A 233 9.85 19.46 -3.31
C ALA A 233 10.74 18.62 -4.25
N ASP A 234 12.01 18.99 -4.38
CA ASP A 234 13.00 18.26 -5.18
C ASP A 234 13.48 16.94 -4.52
N SER A 235 13.16 16.70 -3.25
CA SER A 235 13.43 15.42 -2.59
C SER A 235 12.32 14.38 -2.78
N TYR A 236 11.13 14.80 -3.24
CA TYR A 236 10.03 13.87 -3.52
C TYR A 236 9.91 13.63 -5.00
N ARG A 237 10.24 12.41 -5.37
CA ARG A 237 10.15 11.97 -6.75
C ARG A 237 9.19 10.83 -6.85
N CYS A 238 8.19 10.99 -7.72
CA CYS A 238 7.32 9.90 -8.08
C CYS A 238 8.17 8.78 -8.67
N GLY A 239 8.18 7.62 -8.01
CA GLY A 239 9.00 6.49 -8.39
C GLY A 239 8.72 6.04 -9.83
N THR A 240 7.50 6.25 -10.32
CA THR A 240 7.04 5.66 -11.58
C THR A 240 7.18 6.54 -12.80
N CYS A 241 7.05 7.86 -12.63
CA CYS A 241 7.12 8.82 -13.73
C CYS A 241 8.31 9.76 -13.67
N ALA A 242 9.17 9.61 -12.65
CA ALA A 242 10.33 10.47 -12.42
C ALA A 242 10.02 11.95 -12.15
N ASN A 243 8.74 12.34 -12.17
CA ASN A 243 8.33 13.72 -11.91
C ASN A 243 8.50 14.04 -10.42
N TYR A 244 8.74 15.32 -10.12
CA TYR A 244 8.71 15.87 -8.78
C TYR A 244 7.32 16.46 -8.58
N PRO A 245 6.33 15.66 -8.12
CA PRO A 245 5.00 16.17 -7.99
C PRO A 245 5.00 17.22 -6.88
N SER A 246 4.22 18.28 -7.05
CA SER A 246 3.98 19.25 -5.98
C SER A 246 3.33 18.59 -4.76
N ARG A 247 2.68 17.42 -4.94
CA ARG A 247 2.02 16.64 -3.89
C ARG A 247 2.21 15.13 -4.08
N VAL A 248 2.47 14.42 -2.99
CA VAL A 248 2.56 12.95 -3.01
C VAL A 248 1.17 12.36 -2.78
N ALA A 249 0.72 11.48 -3.67
CA ALA A 249 -0.56 10.80 -3.52
C ALA A 249 -0.44 9.56 -2.65
N PHE A 250 0.52 8.68 -2.95
CA PHE A 250 0.73 7.48 -2.15
C PHE A 250 2.17 7.30 -1.73
N GLN A 251 2.36 6.71 -0.55
CA GLN A 251 3.65 6.43 0.03
C GLN A 251 3.71 5.01 0.54
N SER A 252 4.89 4.41 0.47
CA SER A 252 5.12 3.09 1.05
C SER A 252 4.82 3.09 2.56
N SER A 253 3.94 2.19 3.00
CA SER A 253 3.58 2.03 4.41
C SER A 253 4.62 1.24 5.22
N THR A 254 5.55 0.57 4.54
CA THR A 254 6.68 -0.08 5.18
C THR A 254 7.69 0.99 5.56
N GLY A 255 7.41 1.64 6.69
CA GLY A 255 8.32 2.60 7.31
C GLY A 255 9.70 1.99 7.48
N THR A 256 10.70 2.83 7.23
CA THR A 256 12.12 2.69 7.57
C THR A 256 12.38 1.78 8.78
N CYS A 257 12.38 0.47 8.57
CA CYS A 257 12.83 -0.47 9.58
C CYS A 257 14.32 -0.19 9.80
N ALA A 258 14.61 0.32 10.98
CA ALA A 258 15.93 0.66 11.45
C ALA A 258 16.78 -0.62 11.50
N GLY A 259 17.57 -0.88 10.45
CA GLY A 259 18.56 -1.96 10.48
C GLY A 259 18.89 -2.48 9.10
N GLY A 260 19.94 -1.95 8.47
CA GLY A 260 20.63 -2.61 7.35
C GLY A 260 20.53 -1.90 6.00
N HIS A 261 21.32 -0.83 5.84
CA HIS A 261 22.10 -0.43 4.64
C HIS A 261 21.64 -0.69 3.19
N SER A 262 20.34 -0.76 2.88
CA SER A 262 19.86 -0.53 1.51
C SER A 262 19.24 0.88 1.41
N PRO A 263 20.00 1.91 0.97
CA PRO A 263 19.46 3.25 0.73
C PRO A 263 18.39 3.34 -0.37
N ASP A 264 18.07 2.23 -1.05
CA ASP A 264 17.18 2.22 -2.23
C ASP A 264 15.71 1.84 -1.94
N GLU A 265 15.34 1.42 -0.72
CA GLU A 265 13.99 0.86 -0.45
C GLU A 265 13.07 1.74 0.40
N GLY A 266 13.62 2.74 1.11
CA GLY A 266 12.85 3.60 1.99
C GLY A 266 12.26 4.80 1.26
N GLY A 267 10.98 4.74 0.86
CA GLY A 267 10.22 5.93 0.47
C GLY A 267 9.72 5.96 -0.97
N VAL A 268 9.30 4.83 -1.53
CA VAL A 268 8.61 4.83 -2.84
C VAL A 268 7.36 5.71 -2.73
N THR A 269 7.31 6.75 -3.56
CA THR A 269 6.18 7.66 -3.66
C THR A 269 5.52 7.56 -5.03
N LEU A 270 4.20 7.77 -5.08
CA LEU A 270 3.41 7.74 -6.31
C LEU A 270 2.57 9.02 -6.38
N CYS A 271 2.53 9.66 -7.55
CA CYS A 271 1.63 10.79 -7.81
C CYS A 271 0.23 10.31 -8.24
N PHE A 272 -0.79 11.17 -8.14
CA PHE A 272 -2.18 10.80 -8.46
C PHE A 272 -2.36 10.27 -9.87
N ALA A 273 -1.77 10.94 -10.86
CA ALA A 273 -1.89 10.50 -12.25
C ALA A 273 -1.39 9.05 -12.42
N CYS A 274 -0.26 8.69 -11.80
CA CYS A 274 0.25 7.32 -11.87
C CYS A 274 -0.60 6.34 -11.08
N ALA A 275 -1.09 6.72 -9.91
CA ALA A 275 -2.00 5.88 -9.12
C ALA A 275 -3.27 5.54 -9.90
N VAL A 276 -3.93 6.55 -10.47
CA VAL A 276 -5.14 6.37 -11.29
C VAL A 276 -4.83 5.49 -12.49
N TYR A 277 -3.73 5.74 -13.19
CA TYR A 277 -3.28 4.91 -14.32
C TYR A 277 -3.10 3.44 -13.92
N PHE A 278 -2.40 3.15 -12.82
CA PHE A 278 -2.17 1.77 -12.41
C PHE A 278 -3.46 1.06 -12.00
N VAL A 279 -4.37 1.74 -11.30
CA VAL A 279 -5.69 1.16 -10.97
C VAL A 279 -6.48 0.89 -12.25
N HIS A 280 -6.51 1.84 -13.18
CA HIS A 280 -7.19 1.70 -14.47
C HIS A 280 -6.64 0.50 -15.27
N GLU A 281 -5.32 0.39 -15.43
CA GLU A 281 -4.69 -0.72 -16.15
C GLU A 281 -4.96 -2.08 -15.51
N HIS A 282 -4.88 -2.18 -14.18
CA HIS A 282 -5.19 -3.43 -13.48
C HIS A 282 -6.67 -3.77 -13.58
N PHE A 283 -7.55 -2.78 -13.53
CA PHE A 283 -8.98 -2.96 -13.75
C PHE A 283 -9.26 -3.52 -15.14
N LEU A 284 -8.74 -2.92 -16.21
CA LEU A 284 -8.97 -3.41 -17.57
C LEU A 284 -8.48 -4.85 -17.76
N LYS A 285 -7.31 -5.18 -17.21
CA LYS A 285 -6.77 -6.55 -17.27
C LYS A 285 -7.63 -7.54 -16.48
N LEU A 286 -8.08 -7.16 -15.29
CA LEU A 286 -8.96 -7.99 -14.47
C LEU A 286 -10.34 -8.16 -15.14
N GLN A 287 -10.89 -7.09 -15.71
CA GLN A 287 -12.13 -7.12 -16.47
C GLN A 287 -12.03 -8.06 -17.67
N ALA A 288 -10.93 -8.00 -18.43
CA ALA A 288 -10.68 -8.91 -19.55
C ALA A 288 -10.55 -10.39 -19.10
N ALA A 289 -10.03 -10.64 -17.90
CA ALA A 289 -9.97 -11.98 -17.32
C ALA A 289 -11.34 -12.51 -16.88
N LEU A 290 -12.23 -11.64 -16.42
CA LEU A 290 -13.52 -12.01 -15.86
C LEU A 290 -14.68 -11.94 -16.85
N SER A 291 -14.51 -11.25 -17.98
CA SER A 291 -15.59 -10.98 -18.93
C SER A 291 -15.52 -11.88 -20.16
N PRO A 292 -16.68 -12.34 -20.69
CA PRO A 292 -16.73 -13.00 -21.99
C PRO A 292 -16.35 -12.04 -23.14
N PRO A 293 -15.93 -12.57 -24.30
CA PRO A 293 -15.90 -14.00 -24.63
C PRO A 293 -14.56 -14.69 -24.30
N GLU A 294 -13.48 -13.93 -24.14
CA GLU A 294 -12.12 -14.49 -24.12
C GLU A 294 -11.66 -15.02 -22.76
N TYR A 295 -12.17 -14.47 -21.65
CA TYR A 295 -11.70 -14.79 -20.29
C TYR A 295 -10.16 -14.81 -20.18
N ARG A 296 -9.52 -13.75 -20.69
CA ARG A 296 -8.08 -13.70 -20.91
C ARG A 296 -7.33 -13.75 -19.58
N PRO A 297 -6.52 -14.79 -19.29
CA PRO A 297 -5.86 -14.90 -17.99
C PRO A 297 -5.03 -13.64 -17.67
N LEU A 298 -5.26 -13.10 -16.48
CA LEU A 298 -4.44 -12.03 -15.93
C LEU A 298 -3.19 -12.64 -15.29
N ALA A 299 -2.02 -12.18 -15.72
CA ALA A 299 -0.74 -12.40 -15.06
C ALA A 299 0.02 -11.07 -15.03
N SER A 300 0.09 -10.45 -13.86
CA SER A 300 0.68 -9.11 -13.69
C SER A 300 2.18 -9.08 -14.02
N ASN A 301 2.90 -10.18 -13.77
CA ASN A 301 4.33 -10.33 -14.04
C ASN A 301 4.73 -11.82 -14.04
N LYS A 302 6.00 -12.11 -14.38
CA LYS A 302 6.58 -13.47 -14.28
C LYS A 302 6.85 -13.92 -12.83
N ALA A 303 6.66 -13.04 -11.84
CA ALA A 303 6.85 -13.37 -10.44
C ALA A 303 5.69 -14.20 -9.90
N CYS A 304 4.47 -13.98 -10.41
CA CYS A 304 3.32 -14.77 -10.04
C CYS A 304 3.12 -15.93 -11.00
N ASN A 305 3.09 -17.16 -10.49
CA ASN A 305 2.66 -18.33 -11.23
C ASN A 305 1.43 -18.93 -10.53
N MET A 306 0.30 -18.94 -11.23
CA MET A 306 -0.94 -19.53 -10.75
C MET A 306 -1.42 -20.57 -11.75
N VAL A 307 -1.57 -21.81 -11.29
CA VAL A 307 -1.94 -22.95 -12.12
C VAL A 307 -3.11 -23.68 -11.48
N VAL A 308 -4.26 -23.71 -12.15
CA VAL A 308 -5.32 -24.66 -11.83
C VAL A 308 -4.94 -26.02 -12.41
N TRP A 309 -4.57 -26.97 -11.54
CA TRP A 309 -4.15 -28.33 -11.90
C TRP A 309 -5.32 -29.23 -12.23
N SER A 310 -6.37 -29.16 -11.41
CA SER A 310 -7.59 -29.90 -11.65
C SER A 310 -8.81 -29.11 -11.22
N ALA A 311 -9.95 -29.43 -11.84
CA ALA A 311 -11.23 -28.84 -11.54
C ALA A 311 -12.33 -29.87 -11.83
N ALA A 312 -13.24 -30.10 -10.89
CA ALA A 312 -14.35 -31.04 -11.05
C ALA A 312 -15.65 -30.38 -10.58
N TYR A 313 -16.69 -30.45 -11.40
CA TYR A 313 -18.02 -29.97 -11.02
C TYR A 313 -18.94 -31.14 -10.65
N GLU A 314 -19.14 -31.33 -9.35
CA GLU A 314 -19.91 -32.44 -8.78
C GLU A 314 -21.01 -31.93 -7.83
N GLY A 315 -22.25 -32.38 -8.08
CA GLY A 315 -23.38 -32.03 -7.24
C GLY A 315 -23.68 -30.53 -7.25
N ASN A 316 -23.41 -29.85 -6.12
CA ASN A 316 -23.54 -28.39 -5.96
C ASN A 316 -22.19 -27.72 -5.62
N SER A 317 -21.09 -28.40 -5.92
CA SER A 317 -19.76 -27.95 -5.55
C SER A 317 -18.78 -28.06 -6.71
N VAL A 318 -17.86 -27.12 -6.78
CA VAL A 318 -16.70 -27.18 -7.67
C VAL A 318 -15.47 -27.45 -6.82
N ARG A 319 -14.80 -28.57 -7.08
CA ARG A 319 -13.53 -28.93 -6.44
C ARG A 319 -12.39 -28.51 -7.35
N LEU A 320 -11.38 -27.83 -6.81
CA LEU A 320 -10.22 -27.34 -7.55
C LEU A 320 -8.94 -27.74 -6.83
N SER A 321 -7.90 -28.02 -7.61
CA SER A 321 -6.51 -28.06 -7.13
C SER A 321 -5.76 -26.91 -7.79
N VAL A 322 -5.28 -25.96 -6.99
CA VAL A 322 -4.64 -24.72 -7.49
C VAL A 322 -3.25 -24.58 -6.89
N SER A 323 -2.23 -24.43 -7.72
CA SER A 323 -0.89 -24.03 -7.27
C SER A 323 -0.70 -22.54 -7.44
N LEU A 324 -0.10 -21.91 -6.43
CA LEU A 324 0.22 -20.49 -6.41
C LEU A 324 1.67 -20.25 -5.99
N GLU A 325 2.33 -19.32 -6.66
CA GLU A 325 3.68 -18.86 -6.38
C GLU A 325 3.74 -17.34 -6.63
N PRO A 326 4.40 -16.54 -5.79
CA PRO A 326 5.02 -16.90 -4.51
C PRO A 326 4.01 -17.16 -3.39
N ARG A 327 4.48 -17.65 -2.24
CA ARG A 327 3.64 -18.09 -1.11
C ARG A 327 2.93 -17.01 -0.32
N ASN A 328 3.45 -15.80 -0.40
CA ASN A 328 2.89 -14.64 0.28
C ASN A 328 1.65 -14.08 -0.44
N LEU A 329 1.08 -14.84 -1.38
CA LEU A 329 -0.15 -14.53 -2.07
C LEU A 329 -1.32 -15.30 -1.45
N TYR A 330 -2.50 -14.70 -1.50
CA TYR A 330 -3.73 -15.28 -0.97
C TYR A 330 -4.60 -15.76 -2.11
N LEU A 331 -5.04 -17.02 -2.04
CA LEU A 331 -5.95 -17.57 -3.03
C LEU A 331 -7.36 -16.99 -2.86
N CYS A 332 -7.97 -16.63 -3.99
CA CYS A 332 -9.35 -16.16 -4.08
C CYS A 332 -10.11 -16.95 -5.14
N VAL A 333 -11.29 -17.49 -4.81
CA VAL A 333 -12.09 -18.31 -5.74
C VAL A 333 -13.56 -17.93 -5.63
N TRP A 334 -14.22 -17.68 -6.76
CA TRP A 334 -15.65 -17.34 -6.78
C TRP A 334 -16.35 -17.74 -8.09
N GLN A 335 -17.67 -17.91 -8.01
CA GLN A 335 -18.51 -18.16 -9.19
C GLN A 335 -18.73 -16.85 -9.96
N VAL A 336 -18.45 -16.86 -11.27
CA VAL A 336 -18.71 -15.74 -12.17
C VAL A 336 -20.19 -15.77 -12.56
N GLN A 337 -20.92 -14.68 -12.28
CA GLN A 337 -22.32 -14.55 -12.66
C GLN A 337 -22.42 -13.97 -14.08
N GLU A 338 -23.02 -14.71 -15.02
CA GLU A 338 -23.27 -14.24 -16.39
C GLU A 338 -24.26 -13.07 -16.44
N ASP A 339 -25.23 -13.04 -15.52
CA ASP A 339 -26.29 -12.03 -15.46
C ASP A 339 -25.82 -10.67 -14.92
N SER A 340 -24.51 -10.53 -14.69
CA SER A 340 -23.89 -9.23 -14.47
C SER A 340 -23.95 -8.47 -15.79
N THR A 341 -25.12 -7.89 -16.09
CA THR A 341 -25.37 -7.07 -17.27
C THR A 341 -24.18 -6.16 -17.48
N ARG A 342 -23.61 -6.19 -18.69
CA ARG A 342 -22.57 -5.24 -19.12
C ARG A 342 -23.02 -3.87 -18.66
N SER A 343 -22.35 -3.32 -17.65
CA SER A 343 -22.71 -1.99 -17.20
C SER A 343 -22.20 -1.01 -18.25
N ASP A 344 -23.08 -0.11 -18.68
CA ASP A 344 -22.72 0.95 -19.62
C ASP A 344 -21.76 1.98 -18.99
N SER A 345 -21.65 2.01 -17.66
CA SER A 345 -20.77 2.95 -16.96
C SER A 345 -19.52 2.27 -16.40
N PHE A 346 -18.37 2.94 -16.55
CA PHE A 346 -17.10 2.48 -15.98
C PHE A 346 -17.19 2.33 -14.46
N SER A 347 -17.86 3.27 -13.77
CA SER A 347 -18.01 3.24 -12.31
C SER A 347 -18.71 1.96 -11.83
N ALA A 348 -19.85 1.61 -12.41
CA ALA A 348 -20.55 0.40 -12.02
C ALA A 348 -19.80 -0.88 -12.44
N ALA A 349 -19.06 -0.87 -13.56
CA ALA A 349 -18.17 -1.97 -13.92
C ALA A 349 -17.00 -2.13 -12.93
N LEU A 350 -16.39 -1.03 -12.50
CA LEU A 350 -15.34 -1.03 -11.47
C LEU A 350 -15.90 -1.55 -10.14
N HIS A 351 -17.08 -1.10 -9.73
CA HIS A 351 -17.74 -1.57 -8.51
C HIS A 351 -18.19 -3.04 -8.58
N SER A 352 -18.61 -3.53 -9.75
CA SER A 352 -19.03 -4.93 -9.90
C SER A 352 -17.83 -5.87 -9.83
N VAL A 353 -16.71 -5.53 -10.48
CA VAL A 353 -15.44 -6.26 -10.36
C VAL A 353 -14.87 -6.16 -8.95
N ALA A 354 -15.08 -5.02 -8.27
CA ALA A 354 -14.60 -4.81 -6.91
C ALA A 354 -15.37 -5.61 -5.83
N LYS A 355 -16.56 -6.10 -6.15
CA LYS A 355 -17.32 -6.98 -5.25
C LYS A 355 -16.87 -8.43 -5.46
N ALA A 356 -15.66 -8.77 -5.00
CA ALA A 356 -15.39 -10.13 -4.56
C ALA A 356 -16.33 -10.41 -3.37
N ALA A 357 -17.54 -10.90 -3.68
CA ALA A 357 -18.72 -10.79 -2.82
C ALA A 357 -18.45 -11.36 -1.43
N GLU A 358 -18.23 -10.53 -0.41
CA GLU A 358 -17.80 -10.84 0.98
C GLU A 358 -18.14 -12.27 1.47
N THR A 359 -19.34 -12.75 1.13
CA THR A 359 -19.83 -14.14 1.17
C THR A 359 -19.02 -15.26 0.45
N TRP A 360 -17.90 -14.98 -0.21
CA TRP A 360 -17.24 -15.94 -1.11
C TRP A 360 -16.36 -16.93 -0.34
N ARG A 361 -15.67 -16.48 0.71
CA ARG A 361 -14.94 -17.35 1.64
C ARG A 361 -15.87 -18.12 2.58
N GLU A 362 -17.07 -17.62 2.85
CA GLU A 362 -18.07 -18.33 3.68
C GLU A 362 -18.54 -19.66 3.03
N ARG A 363 -18.33 -19.82 1.72
CA ARG A 363 -18.83 -20.98 0.94
C ARG A 363 -17.72 -21.86 0.38
N GLY A 364 -16.47 -21.50 0.65
CA GLY A 364 -15.29 -22.13 0.11
C GLY A 364 -14.38 -22.63 1.22
N THR A 365 -13.97 -23.90 1.18
CA THR A 365 -12.84 -24.38 2.01
C THR A 365 -11.57 -24.32 1.17
N ILE A 366 -10.51 -23.73 1.71
CA ILE A 366 -9.19 -23.64 1.07
C ILE A 366 -8.19 -24.33 2.01
N VAL A 367 -7.61 -25.45 1.57
CA VAL A 367 -6.66 -26.24 2.36
C VAL A 367 -5.32 -26.31 1.63
N SER A 368 -4.24 -25.91 2.29
CA SER A 368 -2.88 -26.04 1.74
C SER A 368 -2.41 -27.50 1.74
N LEU A 369 -2.18 -28.06 0.55
CA LEU A 369 -1.73 -29.43 0.30
C LEU A 369 -0.21 -29.46 0.14
N ARG A 370 0.54 -29.56 1.25
CA ARG A 370 2.00 -29.71 1.17
C ARG A 370 2.43 -31.17 1.34
N SER A 371 3.22 -31.64 0.37
CA SER A 371 3.79 -32.99 0.26
C SER A 371 4.76 -33.31 1.41
N GLY A 372 4.30 -34.10 2.36
CA GLY A 372 5.12 -34.68 3.42
C GLY A 372 4.23 -35.42 4.41
N LYS A 373 4.62 -36.65 4.77
CA LYS A 373 3.87 -37.68 5.51
C LYS A 373 3.09 -37.25 6.77
N SER A 374 3.31 -36.06 7.32
CA SER A 374 2.45 -35.50 8.36
C SER A 374 1.26 -34.81 7.69
N ALA A 375 0.11 -35.49 7.65
CA ALA A 375 -1.15 -34.86 7.29
C ALA A 375 -1.34 -33.56 8.07
N TYR A 376 -1.89 -32.53 7.42
CA TYR A 376 -2.36 -31.34 8.11
C TYR A 376 -3.39 -31.79 9.16
N ASP A 377 -3.13 -31.49 10.43
CA ASP A 377 -4.07 -31.75 11.52
C ASP A 377 -4.79 -30.44 11.85
N PRO A 378 -6.05 -30.28 11.45
CA PRO A 378 -6.82 -29.06 11.68
C PRO A 378 -7.06 -28.80 13.19
N VAL A 379 -6.97 -29.85 14.01
CA VAL A 379 -7.17 -29.79 15.47
C VAL A 379 -5.87 -29.38 16.18
N ALA A 380 -4.72 -29.41 15.49
CA ALA A 380 -3.47 -28.98 16.08
C ALA A 380 -3.52 -27.50 16.46
N THR A 381 -2.80 -27.15 17.53
CA THR A 381 -2.72 -25.77 18.02
C THR A 381 -1.46 -25.07 17.51
N CYS A 382 -1.60 -23.80 17.14
CA CYS A 382 -0.47 -22.94 16.85
C CYS A 382 0.34 -22.76 18.14
N PRO A 383 1.62 -23.13 18.21
CA PRO A 383 2.41 -23.06 19.44
C PRO A 383 2.75 -21.62 19.87
N ILE A 384 2.43 -20.61 19.05
CA ILE A 384 2.71 -19.20 19.34
C ILE A 384 1.50 -18.54 20.01
N CYS A 385 0.31 -18.64 19.42
CA CYS A 385 -0.91 -18.04 19.99
C CYS A 385 -1.77 -19.03 20.78
N LEU A 386 -1.44 -20.33 20.74
CA LEU A 386 -2.15 -21.43 21.39
C LEU A 386 -3.59 -21.66 20.92
N GLU A 387 -4.02 -20.98 19.86
CA GLU A 387 -5.30 -21.24 19.18
C GLU A 387 -5.18 -22.42 18.21
N THR A 388 -6.29 -23.10 17.92
CA THR A 388 -6.34 -24.16 16.90
C THR A 388 -6.04 -23.58 15.51
N LEU A 389 -5.37 -24.38 14.67
CA LEU A 389 -4.99 -23.96 13.32
C LEU A 389 -6.20 -23.79 12.40
N ASP A 390 -7.26 -24.57 12.61
CA ASP A 390 -8.56 -24.40 11.96
C ASP A 390 -9.63 -23.89 12.95
N SER A 391 -9.37 -22.85 13.75
CA SER A 391 -10.40 -22.28 14.63
C SER A 391 -11.57 -21.70 13.80
N LEU A 392 -12.50 -22.56 13.38
CA LEU A 392 -13.76 -22.23 12.71
C LEU A 392 -14.88 -21.94 13.72
N ASP A 393 -14.61 -22.07 15.03
CA ASP A 393 -15.58 -21.91 16.12
C ASP A 393 -15.95 -20.42 16.35
N GLY A 394 -16.53 -19.77 15.34
CA GLY A 394 -17.98 -19.81 15.14
C GLY A 394 -18.92 -19.28 16.22
N THR A 395 -18.49 -18.87 17.41
CA THR A 395 -19.46 -18.38 18.43
C THR A 395 -19.79 -16.89 18.33
N GLY A 396 -19.27 -16.16 17.33
CA GLY A 396 -19.69 -14.78 17.11
C GLY A 396 -19.18 -14.16 15.82
N GLY A 397 -19.95 -14.30 14.73
CA GLY A 397 -19.87 -13.44 13.55
C GLY A 397 -18.66 -13.63 12.63
N GLY A 398 -18.79 -14.49 11.61
CA GLY A 398 -17.97 -14.43 10.40
C GLY A 398 -16.45 -14.56 10.58
N GLY A 399 -16.00 -15.27 11.62
CA GLY A 399 -14.58 -15.46 11.95
C GLY A 399 -13.83 -16.19 10.84
N MET A 400 -12.97 -15.47 10.12
CA MET A 400 -12.08 -16.04 9.11
C MET A 400 -11.06 -16.96 9.79
N SER A 401 -10.85 -18.18 9.26
CA SER A 401 -9.72 -19.01 9.66
C SER A 401 -8.42 -18.29 9.34
N ARG A 402 -7.53 -18.20 10.33
CA ARG A 402 -6.25 -17.52 10.18
C ARG A 402 -5.38 -18.33 9.21
N PRO A 403 -4.71 -17.70 8.23
CA PRO A 403 -3.86 -18.44 7.30
C PRO A 403 -2.77 -19.18 8.06
N VAL A 404 -2.59 -20.46 7.74
CA VAL A 404 -1.61 -21.35 8.37
C VAL A 404 -0.46 -21.63 7.41
N MET A 405 0.77 -21.64 7.89
CA MET A 405 1.98 -21.94 7.14
C MET A 405 2.71 -23.17 7.71
N LYS A 406 3.10 -24.09 6.82
CA LYS A 406 4.07 -25.14 7.11
C LYS A 406 5.49 -24.68 6.81
N THR A 407 6.32 -24.63 7.84
CA THR A 407 7.76 -24.38 7.75
C THR A 407 8.49 -25.51 6.98
N THR A 408 9.70 -25.25 6.48
CA THR A 408 10.55 -26.29 5.85
C THR A 408 10.89 -27.41 6.82
N CYS A 409 11.00 -27.10 8.11
CA CYS A 409 11.14 -28.06 9.20
C CYS A 409 9.81 -28.73 9.63
N GLN A 410 8.76 -28.62 8.81
CA GLN A 410 7.48 -29.33 8.94
C GLN A 410 6.61 -28.93 10.15
N HIS A 411 6.94 -27.84 10.85
CA HIS A 411 6.09 -27.27 11.90
C HIS A 411 5.06 -26.29 11.31
N TRP A 412 3.88 -26.24 11.91
CA TRP A 412 2.76 -25.42 11.48
C TRP A 412 2.55 -24.23 12.42
N PHE A 413 2.27 -23.06 11.85
CA PHE A 413 1.99 -21.83 12.60
C PHE A 413 0.98 -20.99 11.83
N HIS A 414 0.21 -20.13 12.51
CA HIS A 414 -0.44 -19.03 11.80
C HIS A 414 0.61 -18.13 11.15
N VAL A 415 0.37 -17.69 9.91
CA VAL A 415 1.29 -16.83 9.14
C VAL A 415 1.64 -15.57 9.95
N HIS A 416 0.63 -14.90 10.51
CA HIS A 416 0.85 -13.68 11.31
C HIS A 416 1.70 -13.95 12.57
N CYS A 417 1.51 -15.09 13.23
CA CYS A 417 2.24 -15.47 14.44
C CYS A 417 3.72 -15.62 14.13
N ILE A 418 4.05 -16.40 13.10
CA ILE A 418 5.45 -16.70 12.78
C ILE A 418 6.17 -15.49 12.18
N GLU A 419 5.46 -14.65 11.43
CA GLU A 419 5.98 -13.35 11.01
C GLU A 419 6.23 -12.42 12.19
N GLY A 420 5.33 -12.38 13.18
CA GLY A 420 5.48 -11.59 14.39
C GLY A 420 6.72 -11.99 15.18
N VAL A 421 6.96 -13.30 15.33
CA VAL A 421 8.20 -13.82 15.92
C VAL A 421 9.41 -13.34 15.13
N ARG A 422 9.41 -13.47 13.80
CA ARG A 422 10.51 -13.02 12.94
C ARG A 422 10.81 -11.52 13.09
N ARG A 423 9.78 -10.68 13.21
CA ARG A 423 9.94 -9.23 13.38
C ARG A 423 10.49 -8.87 14.77
N SER A 424 10.15 -9.64 15.79
CA SER A 424 10.49 -9.35 17.19
C SER A 424 11.84 -9.92 17.62
N SER A 425 12.28 -11.01 16.98
CA SER A 425 13.52 -11.69 17.35
C SER A 425 14.72 -11.04 16.64
N GLY A 426 15.30 -10.04 17.29
CA GLY A 426 16.59 -9.46 16.85
C GLY A 426 17.76 -10.46 16.87
N HIS A 427 17.56 -11.66 17.43
CA HIS A 427 18.61 -12.64 17.77
C HIS A 427 18.27 -14.06 17.26
N GLY A 428 17.98 -14.18 15.95
CA GLY A 428 18.08 -15.46 15.23
C GLY A 428 16.83 -15.87 14.46
N ASN A 429 16.97 -16.05 13.14
CA ASN A 429 15.96 -16.59 12.24
C ASN A 429 15.76 -18.10 12.46
N ALA A 430 15.32 -18.53 13.65
CA ALA A 430 15.14 -19.94 13.99
C ALA A 430 13.66 -20.31 14.22
N CYS A 431 13.28 -21.55 13.88
CA CYS A 431 11.94 -22.08 14.16
C CYS A 431 11.67 -22.06 15.67
N PRO A 432 10.53 -21.57 16.16
CA PRO A 432 10.20 -21.58 17.59
C PRO A 432 10.16 -22.98 18.22
N LEU A 433 9.85 -24.01 17.42
CA LEU A 433 9.75 -25.39 17.90
C LEU A 433 11.09 -26.13 17.84
N CYS A 434 11.68 -26.27 16.66
CA CYS A 434 12.90 -27.08 16.47
C CYS A 434 14.20 -26.28 16.34
N ARG A 435 14.13 -24.94 16.40
CA ARG A 435 15.28 -24.04 16.26
C ARG A 435 16.05 -24.15 14.93
N SER A 436 15.48 -24.80 13.91
CA SER A 436 16.06 -24.81 12.57
C SER A 436 16.22 -23.39 12.04
N ARG A 437 17.43 -23.03 11.57
CA ARG A 437 17.76 -21.69 11.07
C ARG A 437 17.20 -21.40 9.66
N SER A 438 16.88 -22.44 8.92
CA SER A 438 16.29 -22.34 7.58
C SER A 438 14.90 -22.93 7.62
N TYR A 439 14.05 -22.39 8.51
CA TYR A 439 12.68 -22.88 8.72
C TYR A 439 11.65 -22.19 7.81
N MET A 440 11.97 -20.99 7.35
CA MET A 440 11.13 -20.26 6.41
C MET A 440 11.29 -20.85 5.02
N PRO A 441 10.19 -21.23 4.35
CA PRO A 441 10.26 -21.59 2.94
C PRO A 441 10.82 -20.44 2.11
N ALA A 442 11.58 -20.76 1.06
CA ALA A 442 11.96 -19.75 0.08
C ALA A 442 10.68 -19.15 -0.54
N LEU A 443 10.68 -17.82 -0.75
CA LEU A 443 9.53 -17.06 -1.25
C LEU A 443 8.99 -17.62 -2.58
N TYR A 444 9.88 -18.13 -3.43
CA TYR A 444 9.59 -18.71 -4.76
C TYR A 444 9.18 -20.18 -4.73
N THR A 445 8.74 -20.71 -3.60
CA THR A 445 8.22 -22.07 -3.59
C THR A 445 6.73 -22.04 -3.85
N ASN A 446 6.26 -22.84 -4.78
CA ASN A 446 4.84 -22.99 -5.01
C ASN A 446 4.12 -23.56 -3.77
N GLU A 447 2.84 -23.25 -3.66
CA GLU A 447 1.92 -23.77 -2.65
C GLU A 447 0.67 -24.26 -3.37
N THR A 448 0.28 -25.51 -3.12
CA THR A 448 -0.90 -26.10 -3.74
C THR A 448 -2.05 -26.06 -2.75
N PHE A 449 -3.23 -25.70 -3.23
CA PHE A 449 -4.45 -25.53 -2.47
C PHE A 449 -5.50 -26.48 -3.03
N ALA A 450 -6.14 -27.26 -2.17
CA ALA A 450 -7.44 -27.85 -2.45
C ALA A 450 -8.51 -26.81 -2.13
N VAL A 451 -9.38 -26.54 -3.10
CA VAL A 451 -10.51 -25.63 -2.93
C VAL A 451 -11.80 -26.38 -3.19
N THR A 452 -12.78 -26.26 -2.30
CA THR A 452 -14.15 -26.71 -2.56
C THR A 452 -15.07 -25.50 -2.50
N LEU A 453 -15.63 -25.09 -3.63
CA LEU A 453 -16.55 -23.96 -3.75
C LEU A 453 -18.00 -24.48 -3.80
N THR A 454 -18.85 -24.05 -2.88
CA THR A 454 -20.29 -24.35 -2.92
C THR A 454 -21.03 -23.31 -3.77
N LEU A 455 -21.76 -23.76 -4.79
CA LEU A 455 -22.44 -22.88 -5.75
C LEU A 455 -23.70 -22.24 -5.17
N LYS A 456 -23.95 -20.99 -5.56
CA LYS A 456 -25.15 -20.23 -5.19
C LYS A 456 -26.34 -20.69 -6.04
N ASN A 457 -27.53 -20.76 -5.43
CA ASN A 457 -28.83 -20.82 -6.11
C ASN A 457 -29.07 -22.00 -7.07
N CYS A 458 -28.34 -23.11 -6.95
CA CYS A 458 -28.76 -24.35 -7.62
C CYS A 458 -29.91 -24.96 -6.82
N SER A 459 -31.14 -24.57 -7.14
CA SER A 459 -32.31 -25.36 -6.70
C SER A 459 -32.13 -26.78 -7.22
N ARG A 460 -32.54 -27.79 -6.44
CA ARG A 460 -32.35 -29.21 -6.78
C ARG A 460 -32.93 -29.57 -8.16
N SER A 461 -33.86 -28.77 -8.69
CA SER A 461 -34.56 -28.96 -9.95
C SER A 461 -33.83 -28.43 -11.19
N THR A 462 -32.90 -27.48 -11.06
CA THR A 462 -32.25 -26.85 -12.22
C THR A 462 -30.80 -26.54 -11.89
N ARG A 463 -29.92 -27.52 -12.13
CA ARG A 463 -28.47 -27.31 -12.06
C ARG A 463 -28.04 -26.55 -13.32
N PRO A 464 -27.21 -25.50 -13.19
CA PRO A 464 -26.70 -24.78 -14.35
C PRO A 464 -25.85 -25.75 -15.17
N PRO A 465 -26.08 -25.85 -16.50
CA PRO A 465 -25.34 -26.76 -17.36
C PRO A 465 -23.87 -26.41 -17.40
N LEU A 466 -23.55 -25.12 -17.24
CA LEU A 466 -22.21 -24.56 -17.28
C LEU A 466 -21.99 -23.69 -16.05
N VAL A 467 -20.87 -23.89 -15.36
CA VAL A 467 -20.43 -23.07 -14.24
C VAL A 467 -19.09 -22.46 -14.60
N ARG A 468 -18.95 -21.16 -14.32
CA ARG A 468 -17.67 -20.46 -14.45
C ARG A 468 -17.16 -20.08 -13.08
N VAL A 469 -15.92 -20.45 -12.81
CA VAL A 469 -15.25 -20.17 -11.55
C VAL A 469 -14.00 -19.36 -11.83
N ALA A 470 -13.95 -18.15 -11.29
CA ALA A 470 -12.75 -17.34 -11.27
C ALA A 470 -11.85 -17.78 -10.11
N VAL A 471 -10.57 -17.95 -10.40
CA VAL A 471 -9.49 -18.24 -9.46
C VAL A 471 -8.52 -17.09 -9.57
N ALA A 472 -8.20 -16.42 -8.48
CA ALA A 472 -7.29 -15.28 -8.45
C ALA A 472 -6.30 -15.34 -7.30
N ALA A 473 -5.19 -14.65 -7.47
CA ALA A 473 -4.15 -14.47 -6.47
C ALA A 473 -4.15 -13.02 -5.98
N LEU A 474 -4.30 -12.85 -4.66
CA LEU A 474 -4.37 -11.57 -3.99
C LEU A 474 -3.06 -11.27 -3.24
N LEU A 475 -2.72 -9.99 -3.14
CA LEU A 475 -1.58 -9.50 -2.35
C LEU A 475 -1.89 -9.34 -0.86
N ASP A 476 -3.15 -9.47 -0.50
CA ASP A 476 -3.64 -9.34 0.86
C ASP A 476 -4.80 -10.32 1.11
N GLU A 477 -5.17 -10.47 2.38
CA GLU A 477 -6.24 -11.39 2.77
C GLU A 477 -7.59 -10.98 2.17
N LYS A 478 -7.79 -9.69 1.94
CA LYS A 478 -9.01 -9.13 1.38
C LYS A 478 -8.72 -8.49 0.03
N TYR A 479 -9.68 -8.60 -0.87
CA TYR A 479 -9.68 -7.76 -2.07
C TYR A 479 -9.88 -6.31 -1.64
N VAL A 480 -8.96 -5.43 -2.06
CA VAL A 480 -9.01 -4.00 -1.74
C VAL A 480 -9.46 -3.21 -2.97
N ASN A 481 -8.76 -3.43 -4.08
CA ASN A 481 -9.05 -2.82 -5.38
C ASN A 481 -8.34 -3.63 -6.48
N PRO A 482 -8.46 -3.29 -7.78
CA PRO A 482 -7.87 -4.07 -8.86
C PRO A 482 -6.35 -4.31 -8.75
N THR A 483 -5.60 -3.40 -8.12
CA THR A 483 -4.14 -3.57 -7.93
C THR A 483 -3.81 -4.71 -6.95
N SER A 484 -4.74 -5.09 -6.09
CA SER A 484 -4.56 -6.22 -5.17
C SER A 484 -4.56 -7.59 -5.85
N VAL A 485 -4.99 -7.69 -7.12
CA VAL A 485 -5.05 -8.94 -7.89
C VAL A 485 -3.85 -9.05 -8.83
N VAL A 486 -3.04 -10.09 -8.64
CA VAL A 486 -1.79 -10.28 -9.41
C VAL A 486 -1.87 -11.40 -10.44
N ALA A 487 -2.80 -12.34 -10.25
CA ALA A 487 -3.18 -13.30 -11.26
C ALA A 487 -4.69 -13.58 -11.17
N CYS A 488 -5.34 -13.86 -12.31
CA CYS A 488 -6.74 -14.27 -12.36
C CYS A 488 -6.97 -15.16 -13.59
N GLN A 489 -7.68 -16.28 -13.41
CA GLN A 489 -8.06 -17.19 -14.46
C GLN A 489 -9.51 -17.66 -14.23
N VAL A 490 -10.31 -17.74 -15.29
CA VAL A 490 -11.65 -18.35 -15.23
C VAL A 490 -11.58 -19.78 -15.76
N VAL A 491 -12.19 -20.71 -15.03
CA VAL A 491 -12.40 -22.10 -15.42
C VAL A 491 -13.88 -22.28 -15.73
N SER A 492 -14.18 -22.81 -16.90
CA SER A 492 -15.53 -23.15 -17.34
C SER A 492 -15.70 -24.66 -17.23
N LEU A 493 -16.74 -25.11 -16.53
CA LEU A 493 -17.02 -26.53 -16.29
C LEU A 493 -18.47 -26.84 -16.60
N ASN A 494 -18.70 -27.84 -17.43
CA ASN A 494 -20.02 -28.42 -17.57
C ASN A 494 -20.34 -29.34 -16.38
N TYR A 495 -21.62 -29.57 -16.12
CA TYR A 495 -22.02 -30.48 -15.04
C TYR A 495 -21.45 -31.90 -15.27
N GLY A 496 -20.72 -32.43 -14.28
CA GLY A 496 -20.06 -33.73 -14.36
C GLY A 496 -18.73 -33.72 -15.12
N GLU A 497 -18.28 -32.57 -15.62
CA GLU A 497 -16.98 -32.43 -16.26
C GLU A 497 -15.86 -32.42 -15.20
N GLU A 498 -14.80 -33.16 -15.50
CA GLU A 498 -13.53 -33.13 -14.78
C GLU A 498 -12.42 -32.68 -15.72
N PHE A 499 -11.63 -31.72 -15.25
CA PHE A 499 -10.48 -31.17 -15.93
C PHE A 499 -9.22 -31.51 -15.12
N SER A 500 -8.17 -32.01 -15.79
CA SER A 500 -6.86 -32.27 -15.19
C SER A 500 -5.75 -31.89 -16.17
N LYS A 501 -4.83 -31.01 -15.75
CA LYS A 501 -3.63 -30.64 -16.53
C LYS A 501 -2.51 -31.68 -16.45
N SER A 502 -2.56 -32.60 -15.48
CA SER A 502 -1.46 -33.55 -15.24
C SER A 502 -1.19 -34.46 -16.43
N GLU A 503 -2.21 -34.76 -17.23
CA GLU A 503 -2.11 -35.63 -18.40
C GLU A 503 -1.34 -34.97 -19.56
N GLN A 504 -1.51 -33.65 -19.74
CA GLN A 504 -0.89 -32.90 -20.84
C GLN A 504 0.62 -32.66 -20.67
N THR A 505 1.12 -32.66 -19.43
CA THR A 505 2.57 -32.53 -19.18
C THR A 505 3.34 -33.84 -19.31
N SER A 506 2.64 -34.97 -19.48
CA SER A 506 3.26 -36.30 -19.54
C SER A 506 3.65 -36.77 -20.95
N SER A 507 3.27 -36.03 -22.01
CA SER A 507 3.72 -36.33 -23.37
C SER A 507 5.16 -35.85 -23.58
N CYS A 508 6.10 -36.62 -23.03
CA CYS A 508 7.49 -36.59 -23.45
C CYS A 508 7.51 -36.77 -24.98
N THR A 509 8.06 -35.77 -25.66
CA THR A 509 8.43 -35.86 -27.07
C THR A 509 9.38 -37.05 -27.20
N PRO A 510 9.09 -38.06 -28.05
CA PRO A 510 10.06 -39.11 -28.31
C PRO A 510 11.30 -38.44 -28.92
N MET A 511 12.47 -38.71 -28.32
CA MET A 511 13.78 -38.26 -28.81
C MET A 511 14.10 -38.82 -30.18
#